data_AF-A0A9E1SA76-F1
#
_entry.id   AF-A0A9E1SA76-F1
#
_cell.length_a   1.000
_cell.length_b   1.000
_cell.length_c   1.000
_cell.angle_alpha   90.00
_cell.angle_beta   90.00
_cell.angle_gamma   90.00
#
_symmetry.space_group_name_H-M   'P 1'
#
loop_
_entity.id
_entity.type
_entity.pdbx_description
1 polymer ?
#
loop_
_entity_poly.entity_id
_entity_poly.type
_entity_poly.pdbx_seq_one_letter_code
_entity_poly.pdbx_strand_id
1 'polypeptide(L)'
;MCKNNKVLMGIIVMLSASFFMGALINKSEASLSVIKAGVDDKGNPLCVNKSQVYLFKKEQTGNKIVFYYHDAKSAEASVTKSFPDSESLDSYWEELLRKW
;
A
#
# COMPACT_ATOMS: atom_id res chain seq x y z
N MET A 1 -23.94 -14.18 44.37
CA MET A 1 -22.68 -14.11 43.59
C MET A 1 -22.93 -13.49 42.21
N CYS A 2 -23.05 -12.16 42.06
CA CYS A 2 -23.34 -11.55 40.73
C CYS A 2 -22.62 -10.22 40.43
N LYS A 3 -21.73 -9.72 41.31
CA LYS A 3 -21.15 -8.37 41.15
C LYS A 3 -19.83 -8.36 40.34
N ASN A 4 -19.07 -9.46 40.34
CA ASN A 4 -17.75 -9.53 39.69
C ASN A 4 -17.79 -9.81 38.16
N ASN A 5 -18.89 -10.34 37.62
CA ASN A 5 -19.00 -10.68 36.19
C ASN A 5 -19.01 -9.45 35.27
N LYS A 6 -19.55 -8.32 35.74
CA LYS A 6 -19.65 -7.08 34.93
C LYS A 6 -18.29 -6.41 34.74
N VAL A 7 -17.43 -6.47 35.76
CA VAL A 7 -16.07 -5.92 35.72
C VAL A 7 -15.19 -6.78 34.81
N LEU A 8 -15.30 -8.11 34.91
CA LEU A 8 -14.57 -9.04 34.06
C LEU A 8 -14.95 -8.89 32.58
N MET A 9 -16.24 -8.75 32.26
CA MET A 9 -16.68 -8.45 30.90
C MET A 9 -16.15 -7.11 30.39
N GLY A 10 -16.14 -6.07 31.24
CA GLY A 10 -15.57 -4.77 30.89
C GLY A 10 -14.09 -4.85 30.51
N ILE A 11 -13.31 -5.62 31.27
CA ILE A 11 -11.88 -5.83 31.00
C ILE A 11 -11.67 -6.61 29.68
N ILE A 12 -12.49 -7.63 29.41
CA ILE A 12 -12.41 -8.40 28.16
C ILE A 12 -12.74 -7.53 26.93
N VAL A 13 -13.78 -6.70 27.02
CA VAL A 13 -14.14 -5.76 25.94
C VAL A 13 -13.02 -4.73 25.72
N MET A 14 -12.45 -4.19 26.79
CA MET A 14 -11.35 -3.22 26.71
C MET A 14 -10.07 -3.81 26.11
N LEU A 15 -9.71 -5.06 26.48
CA LEU A 15 -8.58 -5.78 25.91
C LEU A 15 -8.80 -6.12 24.43
N SER A 16 -10.02 -6.52 24.05
CA SER A 16 -10.35 -6.82 22.65
C SER A 16 -10.25 -5.57 21.77
N ALA A 17 -10.78 -4.43 22.20
CA ALA A 17 -10.70 -3.17 21.43
C ALA A 17 -9.24 -2.71 21.20
N SER A 18 -8.38 -2.92 22.19
CA SER A 18 -6.93 -2.62 22.11
C SER A 18 -6.22 -3.49 21.07
N PHE A 19 -6.65 -4.75 20.89
CA PHE A 19 -6.03 -5.69 19.95
C PHE A 19 -6.45 -5.45 18.50
N PHE A 20 -7.66 -4.92 18.26
CA PHE A 20 -8.17 -4.65 16.91
C PHE A 20 -7.72 -3.31 16.31
N MET A 21 -7.31 -2.32 17.13
CA MET A 21 -6.86 -1.02 16.62
C MET A 21 -5.48 -1.04 15.94
N GLY A 22 -4.64 -2.04 16.22
CA GLY A 22 -3.31 -2.17 15.60
C GLY A 22 -3.31 -2.80 14.20
N ALA A 23 -4.30 -3.66 13.89
CA ALA A 23 -4.28 -4.48 12.67
C ALA A 23 -5.10 -3.90 11.49
N LEU A 24 -5.94 -2.90 11.73
CA LEU A 24 -6.90 -2.39 10.73
C LEU A 24 -6.46 -1.12 9.99
N ILE A 25 -5.25 -0.61 10.24
CA ILE A 25 -4.77 0.63 9.58
C ILE A 25 -3.49 0.35 8.79
N ASN A 26 -3.52 -0.68 7.94
CA ASN A 26 -2.64 -0.67 6.78
C ASN A 26 -3.19 0.40 5.83
N LYS A 27 -2.71 1.64 5.98
CA LYS A 27 -2.99 2.70 5.01
C LYS A 27 -2.60 2.15 3.65
N SER A 28 -3.56 2.09 2.72
CA SER A 28 -3.28 1.69 1.35
C SER A 28 -2.09 2.49 0.85
N GLU A 29 -1.17 1.82 0.16
CA GLU A 29 0.03 2.47 -0.38
C GLU A 29 -0.34 3.61 -1.34
N ALA A 30 -1.49 3.54 -2.02
CA ALA A 30 -2.00 4.64 -2.84
C ALA A 30 -2.37 5.90 -2.04
N SER A 31 -2.58 5.82 -0.71
CA SER A 31 -2.76 6.99 0.17
C SER A 31 -1.49 7.58 0.76
N LEU A 32 -0.36 6.89 0.61
CA LEU A 32 0.89 7.41 1.12
C LEU A 32 1.46 8.44 0.15
N SER A 33 2.20 9.42 0.65
CA SER A 33 3.01 10.32 -0.20
C SER A 33 4.14 9.57 -0.92
N VAL A 34 4.38 8.31 -0.55
CA VAL A 34 5.37 7.40 -1.12
C VAL A 34 4.71 6.12 -1.60
N ILE A 35 5.13 5.61 -2.76
CA ILE A 35 4.63 4.38 -3.35
C ILE A 35 5.72 3.31 -3.21
N LYS A 36 5.41 2.14 -2.65
CA LYS A 36 6.35 1.02 -2.64
C LYS A 36 6.33 0.35 -4.00
N ALA A 37 7.35 0.65 -4.79
CA ALA A 37 7.33 0.36 -6.21
C ALA A 37 8.18 -0.86 -6.59
N GLY A 38 8.94 -1.47 -5.67
CA GLY A 38 9.63 -2.73 -5.96
C GLY A 38 10.75 -3.05 -4.98
N VAL A 39 11.75 -3.77 -5.46
CA VAL A 39 13.04 -4.00 -4.79
C VAL A 39 14.19 -3.58 -5.71
N ASP A 40 15.30 -3.11 -5.15
CA ASP A 40 16.54 -2.85 -5.89
C ASP A 40 17.31 -4.15 -6.21
N ASP A 41 18.44 -4.04 -6.92
CA ASP A 41 19.29 -5.17 -7.31
C ASP A 41 19.88 -5.95 -6.12
N LYS A 42 19.79 -5.40 -4.91
CA LYS A 42 20.24 -5.99 -3.65
C LYS A 42 19.08 -6.55 -2.83
N GLY A 43 17.85 -6.50 -3.35
CA GLY A 43 16.63 -6.96 -2.69
C GLY A 43 16.06 -5.97 -1.67
N ASN A 44 16.55 -4.73 -1.61
CA ASN A 44 16.00 -3.73 -0.69
C ASN A 44 14.71 -3.14 -1.26
N PRO A 45 13.67 -2.92 -0.44
CA PRO A 45 12.45 -2.27 -0.89
C PRO A 45 12.71 -0.86 -1.44
N LEU A 46 12.18 -0.59 -2.62
CA LEU A 46 12.24 0.73 -3.25
C LEU A 46 10.93 1.49 -3.02
N CYS A 47 11.05 2.69 -2.47
CA CYS A 47 9.94 3.62 -2.26
C CYS A 47 10.14 4.86 -3.13
N VAL A 48 9.07 5.32 -3.76
CA VAL A 48 9.12 6.41 -4.74
C VAL A 48 8.20 7.53 -4.29
N ASN A 49 8.65 8.78 -4.32
CA ASN A 49 7.81 9.90 -3.92
C ASN A 49 6.81 10.21 -5.03
N LYS A 50 5.53 10.32 -4.68
CA LYS A 50 4.46 10.67 -5.61
C LYS A 50 4.76 11.97 -6.37
N SER A 51 5.40 12.96 -5.74
CA SER A 51 5.74 14.24 -6.39
C SER A 51 6.84 14.15 -7.44
N GLN A 52 7.60 13.05 -7.48
CA GLN A 52 8.68 12.83 -8.45
C GLN A 52 8.19 12.05 -9.68
N VAL A 53 7.04 11.37 -9.57
CA VAL A 53 6.43 10.65 -10.67
C VAL A 53 5.79 11.64 -11.62
N TYR A 54 6.29 11.67 -12.85
CA TYR A 54 5.75 12.48 -13.93
C TYR A 54 4.54 11.81 -14.61
N LEU A 55 4.66 10.51 -14.85
CA LEU A 55 3.68 9.71 -15.57
C LEU A 55 3.66 8.30 -14.97
N PHE A 56 2.51 7.66 -14.95
CA PHE A 56 2.42 6.23 -14.65
C PHE A 56 1.49 5.53 -15.64
N LYS A 57 1.83 4.28 -15.98
CA LYS A 57 1.16 3.47 -17.00
C LYS A 57 0.78 2.11 -16.42
N LYS A 58 -0.47 1.69 -16.65
CA LYS A 58 -0.95 0.33 -16.41
C LYS A 58 -0.56 -0.59 -17.58
N GLU A 59 0.02 -1.75 -17.28
CA GLU A 59 0.27 -2.82 -18.24
C GLU A 59 -0.44 -4.09 -17.78
N GLN A 60 -1.55 -4.42 -18.45
CA GLN A 60 -2.40 -5.56 -18.10
C GLN A 60 -1.72 -6.91 -18.37
N THR A 61 -0.98 -7.04 -19.48
CA THR A 61 -0.34 -8.31 -19.86
C THR A 61 0.69 -8.78 -18.84
N GLY A 62 1.36 -7.85 -18.15
CA GLY A 62 2.37 -8.13 -17.13
C GLY A 62 1.88 -7.97 -15.70
N ASN A 63 0.57 -7.74 -15.48
CA ASN A 63 -0.02 -7.38 -14.19
C ASN A 63 0.82 -6.33 -13.44
N LYS A 64 1.20 -5.22 -14.09
CA LYS A 64 2.14 -4.26 -13.52
C LYS A 64 1.79 -2.81 -13.82
N ILE A 65 2.27 -1.92 -12.97
CA ILE A 65 2.21 -0.46 -13.16
C ILE A 65 3.63 0.06 -13.23
N VAL A 66 3.92 0.84 -14.27
CA VAL A 66 5.23 1.49 -14.48
C VAL A 66 5.11 2.96 -14.12
N PHE A 67 5.94 3.43 -13.20
CA PHE A 67 6.04 4.82 -12.76
C PHE A 67 7.29 5.45 -13.38
N TYR A 68 7.12 6.52 -14.15
CA TYR A 68 8.19 7.25 -14.83
C TYR A 68 8.51 8.54 -14.07
N TYR A 69 9.79 8.84 -13.91
CA TYR A 69 10.25 10.10 -13.31
C TYR A 69 10.49 11.19 -14.36
N HIS A 70 10.63 12.43 -13.89
CA HIS A 70 10.95 13.58 -14.73
C HIS A 70 12.33 13.51 -15.43
N ASP A 71 13.25 12.66 -14.99
CA ASP A 71 14.59 12.57 -15.59
C ASP A 71 14.68 11.43 -16.63
N ALA A 72 14.13 11.69 -17.83
CA ALA A 72 13.93 10.74 -18.91
C ALA A 72 15.21 10.26 -19.64
N LYS A 73 16.42 10.50 -19.08
CA LYS A 73 17.69 10.21 -19.76
C LYS A 73 18.23 8.78 -19.53
N SER A 74 17.69 8.02 -18.58
CA SER A 74 18.09 6.63 -18.32
C SER A 74 16.87 5.72 -18.36
N ALA A 75 17.00 4.52 -18.94
CA ALA A 75 16.00 3.47 -18.84
C ALA A 75 15.76 3.01 -17.38
N GLU A 76 16.67 3.35 -16.47
CA GLU A 76 16.54 3.19 -15.01
C GLU A 76 15.62 4.23 -14.37
N ALA A 77 15.17 5.25 -15.11
CA ALA A 77 14.28 6.30 -14.61
C ALA A 77 12.80 5.87 -14.60
N SER A 78 12.55 4.57 -14.41
CA SER A 78 11.21 4.07 -14.17
C SER A 78 11.24 2.96 -13.13
N VAL A 79 10.18 2.86 -12.34
CA VAL A 79 10.00 1.77 -11.37
C VAL A 79 8.73 1.03 -11.66
N THR A 80 8.79 -0.29 -11.59
CA THR A 80 7.68 -1.17 -11.92
C THR A 80 7.16 -1.88 -10.69
N LYS A 81 5.91 -1.60 -10.34
CA LYS A 81 5.18 -2.35 -9.32
C LYS A 81 4.41 -3.49 -9.99
N SER A 82 4.79 -4.72 -9.69
CA SER A 82 4.09 -5.92 -10.16
C SER A 82 3.06 -6.41 -9.15
N PHE A 83 2.00 -7.01 -9.65
CA PHE A 83 0.89 -7.55 -8.88
C PHE A 83 0.75 -9.05 -9.16
N PRO A 84 0.30 -9.83 -8.17
CA PRO A 84 0.14 -11.28 -8.33
C PRO A 84 -0.97 -11.65 -9.32
N ASP A 85 -1.99 -10.80 -9.44
CA ASP A 85 -3.18 -11.03 -10.28
C ASP A 85 -3.76 -9.71 -10.80
N SER A 86 -4.67 -9.82 -11.77
CA SER A 86 -5.31 -8.66 -12.42
C SER A 86 -6.30 -7.93 -11.51
N GLU A 87 -6.94 -8.61 -10.56
CA GLU A 87 -7.91 -7.99 -9.65
C GLU A 87 -7.21 -7.05 -8.68
N SER A 88 -6.07 -7.48 -8.13
CA SER A 88 -5.18 -6.69 -7.29
C SER A 88 -4.62 -5.48 -8.03
N LEU A 89 -4.22 -5.67 -9.30
CA LEU A 89 -3.80 -4.57 -10.18
C LEU A 89 -4.93 -3.55 -10.36
N ASP A 90 -6.12 -4.02 -10.70
CA ASP A 90 -7.28 -3.17 -11.01
C ASP A 90 -7.74 -2.40 -9.77
N SER A 91 -7.84 -3.07 -8.63
CA SER A 91 -8.18 -2.44 -7.34
C SER A 91 -7.18 -1.34 -6.98
N TYR A 92 -5.88 -1.63 -7.09
CA TYR A 92 -4.83 -0.65 -6.82
C TYR A 92 -4.88 0.51 -7.83
N TRP A 93 -5.12 0.22 -9.10
CA TRP A 93 -5.21 1.23 -10.17
C TRP A 93 -6.34 2.23 -9.92
N GLU A 94 -7.53 1.74 -9.61
CA GLU A 94 -8.68 2.60 -9.30
C GLU A 94 -8.42 3.46 -8.06
N GLU A 95 -7.80 2.87 -7.03
CA GLU A 95 -7.44 3.62 -5.83
C GLU A 95 -6.35 4.67 -6.10
N LEU A 96 -5.35 4.33 -6.93
CA LEU A 96 -4.29 5.22 -7.36
C LEU A 96 -4.89 6.41 -8.11
N LEU A 97 -5.76 6.18 -9.10
CA LEU A 97 -6.42 7.26 -9.86
C LEU A 97 -7.27 8.16 -8.99
N ARG A 98 -8.04 7.59 -8.04
CA ARG A 98 -8.89 8.38 -7.14
C ARG A 98 -8.08 9.29 -6.21
N LYS A 99 -6.87 8.88 -5.84
CA LYS A 99 -6.00 9.59 -4.91
C LYS A 99 -4.89 10.38 -5.61
N TRP A 100 -4.73 10.24 -6.93
CA TRP A 100 -3.70 10.95 -7.71
C TRP A 100 -4.02 12.44 -7.77
#